data_AF-A0A0G4GHT9-F1
#
_entry.id   AF-A0A0G4GHT9-F1
#
_cell.length_a   1.000
_cell.length_b   1.000
_cell.length_c   1.000
_cell.angle_alpha   90.00
_cell.angle_beta   90.00
_cell.angle_gamma   90.00
#
_symmetry.space_group_name_H-M   'P 1'
#
loop_
_entity.id
_entity.type
_entity.pdbx_description
1 polymer ?
#
loop_
_entity_poly.entity_id
_entity_poly.type
_entity_poly.pdbx_seq_one_letter_code
_entity_poly.pdbx_strand_id
1 'polypeptide(L)'
;MASDSVPSLWELSLKKASHILDDPTRRPALVRQIDKQPPTEIPRGVTLPAVLQERIERAMHPEDLHDHLAFDIPDLAGALKTAHVLERCSGHWKLIKPFIRLAFIYQLTPLNATRPLLLSADSLPITSAFDELPLTMATYKTFGHVLKYRGTSLALRRADNGEYRIGNKVFRVVPLDELPADHPYRSTHEESDPVICYVDWLYPSFTAFATWMVVTRWSDQEGVGQKEVLRAYVGRDDTRFQRLLTAGDVPEQLGITADDRLEGGDLTVANRYVIVSGFRPTDAVAAFVLVAWGDIELWTTESAAAGASASLDERFPMSMPRWRSVLRRFELESDVIDVGEVLV
;
A
#
# COMPACT_ATOMS: atom_id res chain seq x y z
N MET A 1 11.95 26.87 5.73
CA MET A 1 12.02 26.51 7.16
C MET A 1 10.69 26.88 7.78
N ALA A 2 9.75 25.93 7.84
CA ALA A 2 8.51 26.13 8.57
C ALA A 2 8.86 26.13 10.07
N SER A 3 8.40 27.14 10.80
CA SER A 3 8.53 27.20 12.26
C SER A 3 7.66 26.09 12.84
N ASP A 4 8.27 25.06 13.43
CA ASP A 4 7.57 24.09 14.26
C ASP A 4 6.96 24.84 15.45
N SER A 5 5.69 25.22 15.31
CA SER A 5 4.95 25.86 16.38
C SER A 5 4.81 24.89 17.55
N VAL A 6 5.22 25.32 18.74
CA VAL A 6 5.05 24.56 19.98
C VAL A 6 3.58 24.13 20.10
N PRO A 7 3.29 22.82 20.23
CA PRO A 7 1.93 22.35 20.35
C PRO A 7 1.24 23.02 21.53
N SER A 8 0.00 23.44 21.36
CA SER A 8 -0.78 23.96 22.46
C SER A 8 -0.95 22.90 23.56
N LEU A 9 -1.08 23.33 24.83
CA LEU A 9 -1.40 22.44 25.95
C LEU A 9 -2.67 21.61 25.68
N TRP A 10 -3.57 22.16 24.88
CA TRP A 10 -4.76 21.50 24.39
C TRP A 10 -4.47 20.32 23.46
N GLU A 11 -3.60 20.48 22.46
CA GLU A 11 -3.19 19.40 21.56
C GLU A 11 -2.49 18.26 22.29
N LEU A 12 -1.64 18.59 23.27
CA LEU A 12 -1.00 17.60 24.13
C LEU A 12 -2.02 16.83 24.98
N SER A 13 -3.07 17.52 25.46
CA SER A 13 -4.16 16.90 26.22
C SER A 13 -4.99 15.94 25.36
N LEU A 14 -5.27 16.30 24.10
CA LEU A 14 -5.99 15.42 23.16
C LEU A 14 -5.16 14.19 22.76
N LYS A 15 -3.85 14.35 22.57
CA LYS A 15 -2.95 13.21 22.33
C LYS A 15 -2.90 12.27 23.54
N LYS A 16 -2.88 12.82 24.76
CA LYS A 16 -2.97 12.00 25.98
C LYS A 16 -4.33 11.30 26.11
N ALA A 17 -5.40 11.97 25.71
CA ALA A 17 -6.75 11.42 25.71
C ALA A 17 -6.86 10.19 24.79
N SER A 18 -6.22 10.17 23.61
CA SER A 18 -6.28 9.02 22.70
C SER A 18 -5.72 7.74 23.33
N HIS A 19 -4.60 7.82 24.05
CA HIS A 19 -4.05 6.67 24.79
C HIS A 19 -4.98 6.18 25.91
N ILE A 20 -5.70 7.09 26.57
CA ILE A 20 -6.64 6.72 27.65
C ILE A 20 -7.90 6.05 27.06
N LEU A 21 -8.30 6.37 25.82
CA LEU A 21 -9.44 5.75 25.14
C LEU A 21 -9.23 4.26 24.82
N ASP A 22 -7.98 3.81 24.75
CA ASP A 22 -7.65 2.39 24.54
C ASP A 22 -7.98 1.52 25.76
N ASP A 23 -8.07 2.12 26.96
CA ASP A 23 -8.48 1.41 28.17
C ASP A 23 -10.02 1.46 28.33
N PRO A 24 -10.73 0.32 28.15
CA PRO A 24 -12.19 0.29 28.23
C PRO A 24 -12.73 0.64 29.62
N THR A 25 -11.92 0.52 30.67
CA THR A 25 -12.32 0.87 32.04
C THR A 25 -12.26 2.37 32.30
N ARG A 26 -11.35 3.07 31.62
CA ARG A 26 -11.15 4.53 31.74
C ARG A 26 -11.94 5.34 30.72
N ARG A 27 -12.27 4.74 29.57
CA ARG A 27 -13.03 5.37 28.49
C ARG A 27 -14.31 6.08 28.98
N PRO A 28 -15.21 5.48 29.79
CA PRO A 28 -16.44 6.17 30.21
C PRO A 28 -16.17 7.40 31.08
N ALA A 29 -15.13 7.37 31.91
CA ALA A 29 -14.75 8.49 32.77
C ALA A 29 -14.16 9.65 31.96
N LEU A 30 -13.31 9.34 30.97
CA LEU A 30 -12.73 10.33 30.07
C LEU A 30 -13.81 11.01 29.21
N VAL A 31 -14.71 10.24 28.60
CA VAL A 31 -15.83 10.80 27.80
C VAL A 31 -16.67 11.75 28.66
N ARG A 32 -17.05 11.33 29.89
CA ARG A 32 -17.77 12.20 30.83
C ARG A 32 -16.99 13.44 31.24
N GLN A 33 -15.66 13.38 31.31
CA GLN A 33 -14.82 14.52 31.65
C GLN A 33 -14.74 15.52 30.50
N ILE A 34 -14.64 15.01 29.27
CA ILE A 34 -14.63 15.82 28.06
C ILE A 34 -15.98 16.55 27.90
N ASP A 35 -17.11 15.88 28.13
CA ASP A 35 -18.45 16.49 28.09
C ASP A 35 -18.65 17.58 29.16
N LYS A 36 -17.84 17.55 30.23
CA LYS A 36 -17.91 18.50 31.35
C LYS A 36 -16.89 19.63 31.28
N GLN A 37 -15.99 19.65 30.30
CA GLN A 37 -14.98 20.70 30.24
C GLN A 37 -15.62 22.07 29.96
N PRO A 38 -15.30 23.11 30.75
CA PRO A 38 -15.83 24.44 30.52
C PRO A 38 -15.30 25.02 29.20
N PRO A 39 -16.10 25.83 28.49
CA PRO A 39 -15.74 26.43 27.19
C PRO A 39 -14.61 27.48 27.27
N THR A 40 -13.84 27.53 28.35
CA THR A 40 -12.73 28.46 28.55
C THR A 40 -11.42 28.00 27.91
N GLU A 41 -11.28 26.71 27.57
CA GLU A 41 -10.11 26.17 26.85
C GLU A 41 -10.35 26.02 25.34
N ILE A 42 -11.62 26.08 24.90
CA ILE A 42 -12.01 26.05 23.49
C ILE A 42 -12.34 27.50 23.07
N PRO A 43 -11.85 28.01 21.92
CA PRO A 43 -12.20 29.35 21.46
C PRO A 43 -13.71 29.58 21.51
N ARG A 44 -14.16 30.73 22.02
CA ARG A 44 -15.60 31.04 22.17
C ARG A 44 -16.33 30.77 20.85
N GLY A 45 -17.31 29.87 20.90
CA GLY A 45 -18.15 29.50 19.74
C GLY A 45 -17.71 28.24 19.00
N VAL A 46 -16.58 27.62 19.35
CA VAL A 46 -16.14 26.35 18.77
C VAL A 46 -16.52 25.20 19.71
N THR A 47 -17.00 24.08 19.15
CA THR A 47 -17.29 22.86 19.90
C THR A 47 -16.20 21.81 19.67
N LEU A 48 -15.95 20.93 20.62
CA LEU A 48 -14.95 19.88 20.45
C LEU A 48 -15.21 18.96 19.23
N PRO A 49 -16.46 18.55 18.93
CA PRO A 49 -16.75 17.84 17.69
C PRO A 49 -16.31 18.62 16.43
N ALA A 50 -16.51 19.93 16.39
CA ALA A 50 -16.07 20.76 15.27
C ALA A 50 -14.54 20.80 15.14
N VAL A 51 -13.82 20.91 16.26
CA VAL A 51 -12.34 20.85 16.27
C VAL A 51 -11.83 19.52 15.74
N LEU A 52 -12.45 18.40 16.16
CA LEU A 52 -12.02 17.07 15.72
C LEU A 52 -12.33 16.82 14.25
N GLN A 53 -13.50 17.26 13.77
CA GLN A 53 -13.80 17.22 12.35
C GLN A 53 -12.74 17.99 11.55
N GLU A 54 -12.42 19.22 11.97
CA GLU A 54 -11.41 20.04 11.29
C GLU A 54 -10.04 19.35 11.28
N ARG A 55 -9.64 18.69 12.37
CA ARG A 55 -8.39 17.92 12.42
C ARG A 55 -8.39 16.73 11.47
N ILE A 56 -9.49 15.98 11.40
CA ILE A 56 -9.65 14.86 10.46
C ILE A 56 -9.54 15.37 9.03
N GLU A 57 -10.28 16.42 8.68
CA GLU A 57 -10.22 17.02 7.33
C GLU A 57 -8.81 17.50 7.00
N ARG A 58 -8.14 18.18 7.94
CA ARG A 58 -6.78 18.67 7.78
C ARG A 58 -5.76 17.53 7.62
N ALA A 59 -6.00 16.38 8.24
CA ALA A 59 -5.13 15.21 8.10
C ALA A 59 -5.41 14.43 6.80
N MET A 60 -6.64 14.45 6.29
CA MET A 60 -7.00 13.77 5.03
C MET A 60 -6.59 14.55 3.78
N HIS A 61 -6.65 15.88 3.82
CA HIS A 61 -6.44 16.73 2.64
C HIS A 61 -5.02 16.67 2.03
N PRO A 62 -3.90 16.72 2.80
CA PRO A 62 -2.55 16.78 2.23
C PRO A 62 -2.18 15.57 1.37
N GLU A 63 -2.80 14.41 1.67
CA GLU A 63 -2.51 13.15 1.00
C GLU A 63 -3.65 12.68 0.09
N ASP A 64 -4.67 13.50 -0.12
CA ASP A 64 -5.83 13.20 -0.98
C ASP A 64 -6.52 11.87 -0.57
N LEU A 65 -6.79 11.74 0.72
CA LEU A 65 -7.34 10.50 1.28
C LEU A 65 -8.84 10.35 1.07
N HIS A 66 -9.57 11.42 0.77
CA HIS A 66 -11.02 11.38 0.54
C HIS A 66 -11.43 10.46 -0.62
N ASP A 67 -10.56 10.29 -1.61
CA ASP A 67 -10.78 9.36 -2.73
C ASP A 67 -10.54 7.88 -2.35
N HIS A 68 -9.94 7.63 -1.19
CA HIS A 68 -9.44 6.32 -0.79
C HIS A 68 -10.12 5.79 0.47
N LEU A 69 -10.39 6.65 1.45
CA LEU A 69 -10.87 6.30 2.79
C LEU A 69 -12.01 7.21 3.22
N ALA A 70 -12.99 6.62 3.88
CA ALA A 70 -14.02 7.32 4.63
C ALA A 70 -14.17 6.65 5.99
N PHE A 71 -14.57 7.42 7.00
CA PHE A 71 -14.70 6.92 8.36
C PHE A 71 -16.15 7.06 8.83
N ASP A 72 -16.72 5.95 9.31
CA ASP A 72 -17.94 5.95 10.11
C ASP A 72 -17.58 6.25 11.57
N ILE A 73 -17.96 7.44 12.04
CA ILE A 73 -17.55 8.01 13.32
C ILE A 73 -18.81 8.24 14.17
N PRO A 74 -19.23 7.25 14.99
CA PRO A 74 -20.50 7.33 15.72
C PRO A 74 -20.44 8.26 16.94
N ASP A 75 -19.24 8.52 17.47
CA ASP A 75 -19.06 9.28 18.70
C ASP A 75 -17.71 10.03 18.76
N LEU A 76 -17.53 10.75 19.88
CA LEU A 76 -16.35 11.56 20.15
C LEU A 76 -15.07 10.72 20.34
N ALA A 77 -15.19 9.52 20.91
CA ALA A 77 -14.05 8.62 21.09
C ALA A 77 -13.55 8.11 19.74
N GLY A 78 -14.47 7.76 18.84
CA GLY A 78 -14.19 7.44 17.46
C GLY A 78 -13.51 8.61 16.74
N ALA A 79 -14.01 9.83 16.89
CA ALA A 79 -13.41 11.01 16.25
C ALA A 79 -11.96 11.25 16.73
N LEU A 80 -11.70 11.13 18.03
CA LEU A 80 -10.35 11.23 18.61
C LEU A 80 -9.42 10.15 18.07
N LYS A 81 -9.90 8.92 17.97
CA LYS A 81 -9.12 7.78 17.45
C LYS A 81 -8.82 7.95 15.97
N THR A 82 -9.81 8.33 15.16
CA THR A 82 -9.62 8.61 13.72
C THR A 82 -8.61 9.72 13.50
N ALA A 83 -8.74 10.86 14.19
CA ALA A 83 -7.78 11.96 14.09
C ALA A 83 -6.37 11.50 14.47
N HIS A 84 -6.24 10.74 15.57
CA HIS A 84 -4.95 10.21 16.01
C HIS A 84 -4.31 9.32 14.93
N VAL A 85 -5.05 8.36 14.37
CA VAL A 85 -4.54 7.43 13.35
C VAL A 85 -4.08 8.19 12.11
N LEU A 86 -4.91 9.12 11.61
CA LEU A 86 -4.58 9.90 10.42
C LEU A 86 -3.31 10.73 10.61
N GLU A 87 -3.18 11.40 11.76
CA GLU A 87 -2.01 12.21 12.08
C GLU A 87 -0.76 11.37 12.34
N ARG A 88 -0.89 10.24 13.05
CA ARG A 88 0.24 9.36 13.38
C ARG A 88 0.83 8.69 12.14
N CYS A 89 -0.03 8.36 11.18
CA CYS A 89 0.35 7.76 9.89
C CYS A 89 0.60 8.80 8.79
N SER A 90 0.67 10.10 9.12
CA SER A 90 0.96 11.13 8.13
C SER A 90 2.27 10.83 7.39
N GLY A 91 2.27 11.07 6.09
CA GLY A 91 3.35 10.75 5.15
C GLY A 91 3.41 9.28 4.73
N HIS A 92 2.72 8.36 5.42
CA HIS A 92 2.73 6.93 5.10
C HIS A 92 1.51 6.52 4.28
N TRP A 93 0.43 7.31 4.31
CA TRP A 93 -0.72 7.03 3.46
C TRP A 93 -0.35 7.11 1.99
N LYS A 94 0.50 8.07 1.59
CA LYS A 94 1.00 8.18 0.21
C LYS A 94 1.60 6.88 -0.33
N LEU A 95 2.28 6.11 0.52
CA LEU A 95 2.93 4.84 0.15
C LEU A 95 1.89 3.70 0.00
N ILE A 96 0.81 3.77 0.77
CA ILE A 96 -0.22 2.73 0.83
C ILE A 96 -1.41 3.01 -0.10
N LYS A 97 -1.63 4.26 -0.54
CA LYS A 97 -2.69 4.59 -1.51
C LYS A 97 -2.66 3.70 -2.76
N PRO A 98 -1.50 3.48 -3.42
CA PRO A 98 -1.41 2.55 -4.54
C PRO A 98 -1.99 1.17 -4.24
N PHE A 99 -1.65 0.61 -3.07
CA PHE A 99 -2.16 -0.67 -2.60
C PHE A 99 -3.68 -0.64 -2.47
N ILE A 100 -4.27 0.39 -1.84
CA ILE A 100 -5.73 0.48 -1.65
C ILE A 100 -6.44 0.47 -3.02
N ARG A 101 -5.89 1.21 -4.00
CA ARG A 101 -6.48 1.26 -5.34
C ARG A 101 -6.41 -0.07 -6.06
N LEU A 102 -5.27 -0.75 -5.99
CA LEU A 102 -5.12 -2.10 -6.51
C LEU A 102 -6.09 -3.05 -5.82
N ALA A 103 -6.28 -2.96 -4.51
CA ALA A 103 -7.23 -3.79 -3.77
C ALA A 103 -8.68 -3.65 -4.28
N PHE A 104 -9.10 -2.46 -4.73
CA PHE A 104 -10.40 -2.29 -5.41
C PHE A 104 -10.44 -3.00 -6.78
N ILE A 105 -9.41 -2.84 -7.61
CA ILE A 105 -9.36 -3.47 -8.94
C ILE A 105 -9.33 -5.00 -8.84
N TYR A 106 -8.58 -5.52 -7.87
CA TYR A 106 -8.49 -6.95 -7.56
C TYR A 106 -9.67 -7.46 -6.71
N GLN A 107 -10.70 -6.63 -6.47
CA GLN A 107 -11.92 -7.01 -5.74
C GLN A 107 -11.65 -7.61 -4.34
N LEU A 108 -10.61 -7.13 -3.67
CA LEU A 108 -10.26 -7.54 -2.30
C LEU A 108 -11.09 -6.82 -1.24
N THR A 109 -11.81 -5.76 -1.64
CA THR A 109 -12.74 -5.03 -0.78
C THR A 109 -14.05 -5.80 -0.61
N PRO A 110 -14.93 -5.42 0.35
CA PRO A 110 -16.26 -6.01 0.44
C PRO A 110 -17.01 -5.97 -0.90
N LEU A 111 -17.88 -6.96 -1.15
CA LEU A 111 -18.66 -7.03 -2.38
C LEU A 111 -19.48 -5.74 -2.56
N ASN A 112 -19.44 -5.16 -3.76
CA ASN A 112 -20.07 -3.87 -4.10
C ASN A 112 -19.51 -2.66 -3.34
N ALA A 113 -18.36 -2.76 -2.67
CA ALA A 113 -17.71 -1.60 -2.12
C ALA A 113 -17.30 -0.64 -3.24
N THR A 114 -17.72 0.61 -3.12
CA THR A 114 -17.22 1.71 -3.95
C THR A 114 -16.14 2.46 -3.20
N ARG A 115 -15.28 3.17 -3.93
CA ARG A 115 -14.39 4.16 -3.30
C ARG A 115 -15.21 5.35 -2.78
N PRO A 116 -14.86 5.94 -1.64
CA PRO A 116 -13.77 5.54 -0.74
C PRO A 116 -14.09 4.30 0.12
N LEU A 117 -13.05 3.61 0.61
CA LEU A 117 -13.19 2.48 1.51
C LEU A 117 -13.71 2.95 2.88
N LEU A 118 -14.92 2.51 3.24
CA LEU A 118 -15.54 2.86 4.51
C LEU A 118 -14.92 2.04 5.67
N LEU A 119 -14.37 2.74 6.66
CA LEU A 119 -13.78 2.19 7.87
C LEU A 119 -14.58 2.61 9.09
N SER A 120 -14.83 1.68 10.02
CA SER A 120 -15.41 2.04 11.31
C SER A 120 -14.34 2.58 12.25
N ALA A 121 -14.61 3.68 12.94
CA ALA A 121 -13.69 4.19 13.97
C ALA A 121 -13.41 3.15 15.07
N ASP A 122 -14.38 2.28 15.37
CA ASP A 122 -14.25 1.23 16.38
C ASP A 122 -13.22 0.17 16.00
N SER A 123 -13.08 -0.13 14.69
CA SER A 123 -12.17 -1.14 14.19
C SER A 123 -10.74 -0.64 13.96
N LEU A 124 -10.48 0.66 14.16
CA LEU A 124 -9.14 1.22 14.06
C LEU A 124 -8.18 0.59 15.09
N PRO A 125 -6.86 0.53 14.82
CA PRO A 125 -5.89 0.06 15.79
C PRO A 125 -5.90 0.94 17.04
N ILE A 126 -5.61 0.32 18.19
CA ILE A 126 -5.34 1.05 19.43
C ILE A 126 -4.01 1.82 19.32
N THR A 127 -3.83 2.86 20.12
CA THR A 127 -2.66 3.74 20.04
C THR A 127 -1.35 2.99 20.20
N SER A 128 -1.28 2.01 21.12
CA SER A 128 -0.06 1.22 21.35
C SER A 128 0.36 0.40 20.13
N ALA A 129 -0.56 0.09 19.20
CA ALA A 129 -0.21 -0.62 17.97
C ALA A 129 0.73 0.22 17.07
N PHE A 130 0.69 1.55 17.18
CA PHE A 130 1.59 2.47 16.47
C PHE A 130 2.94 2.67 17.16
N ASP A 131 3.09 2.15 18.39
CA ASP A 131 4.36 2.13 19.12
C ASP A 131 5.05 0.76 18.94
N GLU A 132 4.30 -0.30 18.67
CA GLU A 132 4.79 -1.67 18.50
C GLU A 132 5.10 -2.06 17.05
N LEU A 133 4.52 -1.35 16.08
CA LEU A 133 4.64 -1.68 14.65
C LEU A 133 5.35 -0.57 13.88
N PRO A 134 6.11 -0.93 12.84
CA PRO A 134 6.49 0.00 11.79
C PRO A 134 5.28 0.76 11.24
N LEU A 135 5.46 2.05 10.90
CA LEU A 135 4.34 2.94 10.58
C LEU A 135 3.55 2.48 9.34
N THR A 136 4.18 1.94 8.28
CA THR A 136 3.43 1.41 7.12
C THR A 136 2.63 0.16 7.47
N MET A 137 3.15 -0.70 8.34
CA MET A 137 2.43 -1.87 8.83
C MET A 137 1.26 -1.46 9.73
N ALA A 138 1.44 -0.46 10.59
CA ALA A 138 0.37 0.12 11.40
C ALA A 138 -0.70 0.77 10.51
N THR A 139 -0.28 1.50 9.47
CA THR A 139 -1.15 2.09 8.44
C THR A 139 -1.96 1.01 7.73
N TYR A 140 -1.33 -0.07 7.29
CA TYR A 140 -2.02 -1.22 6.69
C TYR A 140 -3.04 -1.85 7.65
N LYS A 141 -2.68 -2.00 8.93
CA LYS A 141 -3.56 -2.57 9.96
C LYS A 141 -4.88 -1.80 10.10
N THR A 142 -4.91 -0.52 9.74
CA THR A 142 -6.13 0.32 9.78
C THR A 142 -7.24 -0.16 8.86
N PHE A 143 -6.92 -0.76 7.70
CA PHE A 143 -7.92 -1.23 6.73
C PHE A 143 -7.75 -2.69 6.33
N GLY A 144 -6.61 -3.35 6.59
CA GLY A 144 -6.39 -4.74 6.16
C GLY A 144 -7.48 -5.72 6.65
N HIS A 145 -8.11 -5.42 7.80
CA HIS A 145 -9.20 -6.22 8.35
C HIS A 145 -10.50 -6.17 7.52
N VAL A 146 -10.75 -5.12 6.75
CA VAL A 146 -11.92 -5.04 5.85
C VAL A 146 -11.69 -5.77 4.52
N LEU A 147 -10.44 -6.08 4.20
CA LEU A 147 -10.07 -6.77 2.98
C LEU A 147 -10.18 -8.29 3.12
N LYS A 148 -10.59 -8.95 2.02
CA LYS A 148 -10.75 -10.40 1.93
C LYS A 148 -10.25 -10.92 0.60
N TYR A 149 -9.57 -12.06 0.62
CA TYR A 149 -9.24 -12.84 -0.56
C TYR A 149 -9.84 -14.23 -0.41
N ARG A 150 -10.73 -14.62 -1.33
CA ARG A 150 -11.44 -15.92 -1.30
C ARG A 150 -12.01 -16.27 0.08
N GLY A 151 -12.66 -15.28 0.71
CA GLY A 151 -13.25 -15.39 2.05
C GLY A 151 -12.27 -15.28 3.22
N THR A 152 -10.96 -15.30 2.97
CA THR A 152 -9.92 -15.15 4.00
C THR A 152 -9.65 -13.68 4.29
N SER A 153 -9.76 -13.25 5.54
CA SER A 153 -9.42 -11.89 5.95
C SER A 153 -7.93 -11.60 5.76
N LEU A 154 -7.63 -10.40 5.23
CA LEU A 154 -6.27 -9.90 5.07
C LEU A 154 -5.86 -8.97 6.23
N ALA A 155 -6.40 -9.21 7.43
CA ALA A 155 -5.96 -8.51 8.63
C ALA A 155 -4.49 -8.85 8.95
N LEU A 156 -3.67 -7.83 9.20
CA LEU A 156 -2.33 -8.01 9.75
C LEU A 156 -2.41 -8.51 11.19
N ARG A 157 -1.77 -9.65 11.46
CA ARG A 157 -1.70 -10.27 12.80
C ARG A 157 -0.25 -10.57 13.14
N ARG A 158 0.09 -10.49 14.42
CA ARG A 158 1.37 -10.94 14.99
C ARG A 158 1.16 -12.30 15.64
N ALA A 159 2.11 -13.21 15.46
CA ALA A 159 2.16 -14.52 16.10
C ALA A 159 3.06 -14.49 17.34
N ASP A 160 2.93 -15.48 18.22
CA ASP A 160 3.64 -15.54 19.51
C ASP A 160 5.17 -15.68 19.34
N ASN A 161 5.62 -16.23 18.21
CA ASN A 161 7.03 -16.33 17.84
C ASN A 161 7.61 -15.02 17.27
N GLY A 162 6.84 -13.93 17.27
CA GLY A 162 7.27 -12.63 16.74
C GLY A 162 7.06 -12.44 15.24
N GLU A 163 6.68 -13.49 14.50
CA GLU A 163 6.35 -13.40 13.08
C GLU A 163 5.04 -12.64 12.85
N TYR A 164 4.87 -12.16 11.62
CA TYR A 164 3.66 -11.50 11.16
C TYR A 164 2.94 -12.37 10.14
N ARG A 165 1.63 -12.16 10.02
CA ARG A 165 0.83 -12.80 8.98
C ARG A 165 -0.24 -11.90 8.42
N ILE A 166 -0.51 -12.07 7.13
CA ILE A 166 -1.67 -11.52 6.43
C ILE A 166 -2.34 -12.69 5.69
N GLY A 167 -3.61 -12.98 6.02
CA GLY A 167 -4.28 -14.18 5.54
C GLY A 167 -3.53 -15.46 5.96
N ASN A 168 -3.12 -16.26 4.97
CA ASN A 168 -2.32 -17.48 5.17
C ASN A 168 -0.81 -17.29 4.89
N LYS A 169 -0.35 -16.04 4.78
CA LYS A 169 1.04 -15.71 4.42
C LYS A 169 1.78 -15.22 5.65
N VAL A 170 2.83 -15.93 6.02
CA VAL A 170 3.68 -15.64 7.19
C VAL A 170 4.97 -15.00 6.71
N PHE A 171 5.38 -13.92 7.37
CA PHE A 171 6.59 -13.16 7.04
C PHE A 171 7.20 -12.57 8.31
N ARG A 172 8.46 -12.14 8.21
CA ARG A 172 9.16 -11.43 9.29
C ARG A 172 9.65 -10.07 8.81
N VAL A 173 9.75 -9.14 9.74
CA VAL A 173 10.49 -7.89 9.53
C VAL A 173 11.98 -8.22 9.67
N VAL A 174 12.82 -7.71 8.77
CA VAL A 174 14.27 -7.89 8.81
C VAL A 174 14.92 -6.61 9.35
N PRO A 175 15.45 -6.63 10.58
CA PRO A 175 16.25 -5.55 11.12
C PRO A 175 17.46 -5.19 10.25
N LEU A 176 17.88 -3.93 10.29
CA LEU A 176 19.02 -3.43 9.53
C LEU A 176 20.34 -4.16 9.83
N ASP A 177 20.53 -4.62 11.06
CA ASP A 177 21.72 -5.34 11.52
C ASP A 177 21.73 -6.81 11.09
N GLU A 178 20.59 -7.39 10.71
CA GLU A 178 20.51 -8.73 10.11
C GLU A 178 20.86 -8.75 8.61
N LEU A 179 20.81 -7.60 7.94
CA LEU A 179 21.21 -7.50 6.53
C LEU A 179 22.73 -7.56 6.37
N PRO A 180 23.27 -8.29 5.38
CA PRO A 180 24.69 -8.21 5.02
C PRO A 180 25.14 -6.77 4.78
N ALA A 181 26.41 -6.47 5.08
CA ALA A 181 26.95 -5.11 5.01
C ALA A 181 26.87 -4.50 3.60
N ASP A 182 26.97 -5.35 2.57
CA ASP A 182 26.90 -5.03 1.15
C ASP A 182 25.51 -5.27 0.53
N HIS A 183 24.50 -5.60 1.35
CA HIS A 183 23.15 -5.86 0.85
C HIS A 183 22.52 -4.58 0.26
N PRO A 184 21.97 -4.59 -0.97
CA PRO A 184 21.42 -3.40 -1.62
C PRO A 184 20.35 -2.66 -0.79
N TYR A 185 19.46 -3.41 -0.13
CA TYR A 185 18.39 -2.84 0.69
C TYR A 185 18.87 -2.16 1.96
N ARG A 186 20.14 -2.35 2.36
CA ARG A 186 20.72 -1.64 3.51
C ARG A 186 20.75 -0.13 3.28
N SER A 187 20.98 0.29 2.02
CA SER A 187 21.06 1.71 1.64
C SER A 187 19.70 2.41 1.57
N THR A 188 18.62 1.66 1.40
CA THR A 188 17.24 2.15 1.30
C THR A 188 16.38 1.73 2.48
N HIS A 189 16.99 1.22 3.55
CA HIS A 189 16.25 0.70 4.70
C HIS A 189 15.61 1.86 5.49
N GLU A 190 14.29 1.81 5.64
CA GLU A 190 13.53 2.73 6.49
C GLU A 190 12.84 1.95 7.61
N GLU A 191 13.07 2.33 8.87
CA GLU A 191 12.42 1.66 10.01
C GLU A 191 10.89 1.75 9.97
N SER A 192 10.37 2.83 9.38
CA SER A 192 8.94 3.04 9.20
C SER A 192 8.30 2.17 8.11
N ASP A 193 9.10 1.72 7.14
CA ASP A 193 8.68 0.84 6.04
C ASP A 193 9.73 -0.25 5.78
N PRO A 194 9.85 -1.24 6.69
CA PRO A 194 11.06 -2.04 6.80
C PRO A 194 11.12 -3.15 5.77
N VAL A 195 12.32 -3.70 5.59
CA VAL A 195 12.56 -4.89 4.77
C VAL A 195 11.73 -6.07 5.30
N ILE A 196 11.07 -6.78 4.40
CA ILE A 196 10.27 -7.96 4.71
C ILE A 196 10.94 -9.20 4.14
N CYS A 197 10.99 -10.25 4.95
CA CYS A 197 11.37 -11.59 4.51
C CYS A 197 10.13 -12.49 4.50
N TYR A 198 9.83 -13.06 3.35
CA TYR A 198 8.71 -13.99 3.14
C TYR A 198 9.24 -15.24 2.45
N VAL A 199 9.23 -16.37 3.17
CA VAL A 199 9.93 -17.60 2.76
C VAL A 199 11.41 -17.23 2.51
N ASP A 200 11.95 -17.51 1.33
CA ASP A 200 13.33 -17.21 0.95
C ASP A 200 13.44 -15.92 0.13
N TRP A 201 12.47 -15.00 0.22
CA TRP A 201 12.46 -13.76 -0.56
C TRP A 201 12.47 -12.52 0.34
N LEU A 202 13.41 -11.62 0.05
CA LEU A 202 13.52 -10.30 0.65
C LEU A 202 12.86 -9.25 -0.24
N TYR A 203 12.07 -8.38 0.39
CA TYR A 203 11.44 -7.23 -0.22
C TYR A 203 12.03 -5.97 0.41
N PRO A 204 12.33 -4.91 -0.38
CA PRO A 204 13.01 -3.71 0.13
C PRO A 204 12.21 -2.98 1.21
N SER A 205 10.90 -3.17 1.23
CA SER A 205 9.99 -2.53 2.18
C SER A 205 8.71 -3.35 2.36
N PHE A 206 7.91 -3.00 3.38
CA PHE A 206 6.60 -3.61 3.59
C PHE A 206 5.61 -3.21 2.50
N THR A 207 5.69 -1.99 1.98
CA THR A 207 4.84 -1.52 0.87
C THR A 207 5.14 -2.27 -0.43
N ALA A 208 6.41 -2.58 -0.73
CA ALA A 208 6.79 -3.41 -1.86
C ALA A 208 6.23 -4.83 -1.71
N PHE A 209 6.40 -5.45 -0.54
CA PHE A 209 5.82 -6.75 -0.22
C PHE A 209 4.29 -6.76 -0.37
N ALA A 210 3.59 -5.78 0.19
CA ALA A 210 2.13 -5.70 0.12
C ALA A 210 1.64 -5.52 -1.32
N THR A 211 2.33 -4.69 -2.12
CA THR A 211 2.01 -4.49 -3.54
C THR A 211 2.21 -5.78 -4.35
N TRP A 212 3.34 -6.46 -4.14
CA TRP A 212 3.61 -7.77 -4.74
C TRP A 212 2.52 -8.80 -4.40
N MET A 213 2.08 -8.84 -3.13
CA MET A 213 1.04 -9.75 -2.68
C MET A 213 -0.27 -9.56 -3.43
N VAL A 214 -0.68 -8.31 -3.70
CA VAL A 214 -1.90 -8.02 -4.47
C VAL A 214 -1.78 -8.51 -5.90
N VAL A 215 -0.67 -8.18 -6.58
CA VAL A 215 -0.52 -8.48 -8.01
C VAL A 215 -0.15 -9.93 -8.31
N THR A 216 0.33 -10.71 -7.32
CA THR A 216 0.75 -12.11 -7.56
C THR A 216 0.02 -13.15 -6.73
N ARG A 217 -0.33 -12.87 -5.47
CA ARG A 217 -0.87 -13.88 -4.54
C ARG A 217 -2.35 -13.73 -4.27
N TRP A 218 -2.89 -12.53 -4.46
CA TRP A 218 -4.31 -12.23 -4.28
C TRP A 218 -5.00 -11.84 -5.58
N SER A 219 -4.40 -12.19 -6.72
CA SER A 219 -4.91 -11.78 -8.02
C SER A 219 -6.03 -12.65 -8.59
N ASP A 220 -6.10 -13.92 -8.18
CA ASP A 220 -7.09 -14.88 -8.67
C ASP A 220 -8.45 -14.79 -7.96
N GLN A 221 -8.88 -13.58 -7.61
CA GLN A 221 -10.21 -13.33 -7.06
C GLN A 221 -11.25 -13.44 -8.19
N GLU A 222 -12.43 -13.99 -7.90
CA GLU A 222 -13.50 -14.14 -8.89
C GLU A 222 -13.83 -12.79 -9.54
N GLY A 223 -13.90 -12.78 -10.88
CA GLY A 223 -14.23 -11.57 -11.65
C GLY A 223 -13.06 -10.62 -11.95
N VAL A 224 -11.86 -10.83 -11.42
CA VAL A 224 -10.69 -9.98 -11.72
C VAL A 224 -10.15 -10.21 -13.13
N GLY A 225 -10.07 -11.47 -13.57
CA GLY A 225 -9.63 -11.82 -14.93
C GLY A 225 -8.19 -11.40 -15.25
N GLN A 226 -7.31 -11.36 -14.23
CA GLN A 226 -5.88 -11.13 -14.43
C GLN A 226 -5.30 -12.22 -15.34
N LYS A 227 -4.46 -11.83 -16.29
CA LYS A 227 -3.83 -12.75 -17.24
C LYS A 227 -2.51 -12.20 -17.74
N GLU A 228 -1.61 -13.13 -18.06
CA GLU A 228 -0.40 -12.88 -18.82
C GLU A 228 -0.78 -12.70 -20.29
N VAL A 229 -0.48 -11.55 -20.86
CA VAL A 229 -0.82 -11.22 -22.25
C VAL A 229 0.29 -11.64 -23.19
N LEU A 230 1.54 -11.40 -22.77
CA LEU A 230 2.71 -11.57 -23.62
C LEU A 230 3.92 -11.92 -22.76
N ARG A 231 4.77 -12.80 -23.28
CA ARG A 231 6.07 -13.16 -22.71
C ARG A 231 7.17 -13.04 -23.75
N ALA A 232 8.30 -12.45 -23.37
CA ALA A 232 9.47 -12.35 -24.23
C ALA A 232 10.76 -12.68 -23.46
N TYR A 233 11.56 -13.58 -24.03
CA TYR A 233 12.91 -13.84 -23.55
C TYR A 233 13.89 -12.85 -24.18
N VAL A 234 14.46 -11.96 -23.36
CA VAL A 234 15.46 -10.96 -23.79
C VAL A 234 16.88 -11.43 -23.48
N GLY A 235 17.01 -12.29 -22.47
CA GLY A 235 18.30 -12.82 -22.01
C GLY A 235 18.87 -12.02 -20.84
N ARG A 236 19.44 -12.75 -19.87
CA ARG A 236 19.97 -12.15 -18.63
C ARG A 236 21.16 -11.22 -18.89
N ASP A 237 21.96 -11.50 -19.90
CA ASP A 237 23.16 -10.71 -20.19
C ASP A 237 22.85 -9.46 -21.04
N ASP A 238 21.60 -9.26 -21.47
CA ASP A 238 21.23 -8.04 -22.19
C ASP A 238 21.32 -6.82 -21.25
N THR A 239 22.16 -5.86 -21.63
CA THR A 239 22.39 -4.66 -20.84
C THR A 239 21.13 -3.81 -20.62
N ARG A 240 20.17 -3.83 -21.54
CA ARG A 240 18.89 -3.13 -21.44
C ARG A 240 17.95 -3.84 -20.46
N PHE A 241 17.93 -5.17 -20.51
CA PHE A 241 17.22 -5.99 -19.51
C PHE A 241 17.77 -5.72 -18.11
N GLN A 242 19.10 -5.76 -17.94
CA GLN A 242 19.75 -5.46 -16.66
C GLN A 242 19.46 -4.03 -16.20
N ARG A 243 19.45 -3.05 -17.09
CA ARG A 243 19.03 -1.68 -16.76
C ARG A 243 17.59 -1.61 -16.29
N LEU A 244 16.65 -2.33 -16.89
CA LEU A 244 15.26 -2.36 -16.40
C LEU A 244 15.16 -3.05 -15.03
N LEU A 245 15.88 -4.16 -14.84
CA LEU A 245 15.88 -4.94 -13.60
C LEU A 245 16.55 -4.22 -12.43
N THR A 246 17.58 -3.41 -12.69
CA THR A 246 18.41 -2.76 -11.65
C THR A 246 18.31 -1.25 -11.63
N ALA A 247 17.58 -0.63 -12.57
CA ALA A 247 17.30 0.81 -12.52
C ALA A 247 16.85 1.18 -11.10
N GLY A 248 17.26 2.34 -10.62
CA GLY A 248 16.63 2.91 -9.43
C GLY A 248 15.18 3.26 -9.75
N ASP A 249 14.76 4.46 -9.35
CA ASP A 249 13.37 4.86 -9.49
C ASP A 249 12.93 4.88 -10.98
N VAL A 250 12.03 3.96 -11.32
CA VAL A 250 11.14 4.15 -12.46
C VAL A 250 10.31 5.39 -12.13
N PRO A 251 10.34 6.45 -12.95
CA PRO A 251 9.58 7.65 -12.64
C PRO A 251 8.10 7.31 -12.42
N GLU A 252 7.47 7.88 -11.40
CA GLU A 252 6.08 7.57 -11.01
C GLU A 252 5.09 7.75 -12.18
N GLN A 253 5.38 8.69 -13.10
CA GLN A 253 4.58 8.85 -14.33
C GLN A 253 4.54 7.60 -15.23
N LEU A 254 5.53 6.72 -15.13
CA LEU A 254 5.62 5.46 -15.86
C LEU A 254 5.09 4.30 -15.02
N GLY A 255 5.45 4.24 -13.74
CA GLY A 255 4.99 3.17 -12.84
C GLY A 255 5.55 3.29 -11.44
N ILE A 256 5.10 2.41 -10.56
CA ILE A 256 5.72 2.15 -9.25
C ILE A 256 6.34 0.75 -9.27
N THR A 257 7.37 0.53 -8.45
CA THR A 257 8.07 -0.75 -8.40
C THR A 257 7.75 -1.53 -7.14
N ALA A 258 7.69 -2.85 -7.26
CA ALA A 258 7.80 -3.78 -6.16
C ALA A 258 8.89 -4.79 -6.53
N ASP A 259 10.02 -4.72 -5.84
CA ASP A 259 11.17 -5.58 -6.12
C ASP A 259 11.24 -6.70 -5.08
N ASP A 260 11.82 -7.83 -5.46
CA ASP A 260 12.21 -8.88 -4.52
C ASP A 260 13.50 -9.58 -4.95
N ARG A 261 14.18 -10.16 -3.96
CA ARG A 261 15.47 -10.85 -4.12
C ARG A 261 15.49 -12.12 -3.30
N LEU A 262 16.16 -13.16 -3.80
CA LEU A 262 16.33 -14.40 -3.07
C LEU A 262 17.28 -14.21 -1.87
N GLU A 263 16.85 -14.58 -0.66
CA GLU A 263 17.65 -14.56 0.57
C GLU A 263 18.80 -15.57 0.47
N GLY A 264 20.03 -15.12 0.75
CA GLY A 264 21.22 -15.98 0.72
C GLY A 264 21.65 -16.50 -0.66
N GLY A 265 20.93 -16.11 -1.72
CA GLY A 265 21.29 -16.41 -3.10
C GLY A 265 22.33 -15.45 -3.67
N ASP A 266 22.77 -15.75 -4.90
CA ASP A 266 23.45 -14.75 -5.70
C ASP A 266 22.52 -13.53 -5.81
N LEU A 267 22.96 -12.36 -5.34
CA LEU A 267 22.20 -11.12 -5.35
C LEU A 267 21.76 -10.72 -6.78
N THR A 268 22.23 -11.42 -7.81
CA THR A 268 21.75 -11.34 -9.19
C THR A 268 20.34 -11.91 -9.40
N VAL A 269 19.84 -12.79 -8.52
CA VAL A 269 18.46 -13.31 -8.59
C VAL A 269 17.51 -12.28 -8.00
N ALA A 270 17.09 -11.36 -8.85
CA ALA A 270 16.10 -10.34 -8.54
C ALA A 270 14.88 -10.51 -9.46
N ASN A 271 13.69 -10.29 -8.89
CA ASN A 271 12.49 -10.02 -9.66
C ASN A 271 12.14 -8.54 -9.50
N ARG A 272 11.59 -7.98 -10.56
CA ARG A 272 11.05 -6.62 -10.54
C ARG A 272 9.66 -6.60 -11.15
N TYR A 273 8.74 -6.00 -10.39
CA TYR A 273 7.38 -5.73 -10.83
C TYR A 273 7.25 -4.22 -11.05
N VAL A 274 7.04 -3.80 -12.29
CA VAL A 274 6.74 -2.40 -12.62
C VAL A 274 5.25 -2.27 -12.84
N ILE A 275 4.53 -1.77 -11.84
CA ILE A 275 3.09 -1.54 -11.92
C ILE A 275 2.88 -0.27 -12.75
N VAL A 276 2.36 -0.43 -13.97
CA VAL A 276 2.20 0.66 -14.95
C VAL A 276 0.78 1.23 -14.97
N SER A 277 -0.19 0.50 -14.40
CA SER A 277 -1.58 0.93 -14.23
C SER A 277 -2.20 0.31 -12.98
N GLY A 278 -3.19 0.99 -12.41
CA GLY A 278 -4.02 0.54 -11.29
C GLY A 278 -3.80 1.33 -10.00
N PHE A 279 -2.78 2.17 -9.97
CA PHE A 279 -2.40 2.98 -8.81
C PHE A 279 -2.73 4.47 -8.96
N ARG A 280 -3.22 4.93 -10.12
CA ARG A 280 -3.58 6.34 -10.35
C ARG A 280 -5.10 6.59 -10.28
N PRO A 281 -5.55 7.81 -9.94
CA PRO A 281 -6.95 8.27 -9.93
C PRO A 281 -7.83 7.73 -11.05
N THR A 282 -7.33 7.76 -12.28
CA THR A 282 -8.06 7.43 -13.50
C THR A 282 -7.99 5.98 -13.91
N ASP A 283 -7.14 5.17 -13.27
CA ASP A 283 -6.92 3.79 -13.70
C ASP A 283 -8.11 2.91 -13.32
N ALA A 284 -8.66 2.21 -14.31
CA ALA A 284 -9.73 1.22 -14.16
C ALA A 284 -9.23 -0.23 -14.20
N VAL A 285 -7.99 -0.45 -14.65
CA VAL A 285 -7.36 -1.76 -14.78
C VAL A 285 -6.00 -1.74 -14.10
N ALA A 286 -5.57 -2.88 -13.59
CA ALA A 286 -4.22 -3.09 -13.12
C ALA A 286 -3.41 -3.70 -14.26
N ALA A 287 -2.24 -3.14 -14.52
CA ALA A 287 -1.29 -3.68 -15.49
C ALA A 287 0.12 -3.53 -14.96
N PHE A 288 0.96 -4.53 -15.17
CA PHE A 288 2.36 -4.49 -14.75
C PHE A 288 3.28 -5.23 -15.72
N VAL A 289 4.57 -4.95 -15.59
CA VAL A 289 5.67 -5.66 -16.25
C VAL A 289 6.39 -6.48 -15.19
N LEU A 290 6.50 -7.79 -15.38
CA LEU A 290 7.36 -8.65 -14.58
C LEU A 290 8.67 -8.87 -15.33
N VAL A 291 9.78 -8.60 -14.65
CA VAL A 291 11.15 -8.72 -15.16
C VAL A 291 11.86 -9.71 -14.27
N ALA A 292 12.10 -10.92 -14.78
CA ALA A 292 12.64 -12.01 -13.99
C ALA A 292 13.37 -13.01 -14.88
N TRP A 293 14.50 -13.55 -14.42
CA TRP A 293 15.19 -14.68 -15.06
C TRP A 293 15.60 -14.52 -16.54
N GLY A 294 15.60 -13.30 -17.09
CA GLY A 294 15.86 -13.02 -18.51
C GLY A 294 14.58 -12.88 -19.36
N ASP A 295 13.43 -13.11 -18.73
CA ASP A 295 12.09 -12.94 -19.31
C ASP A 295 11.49 -11.59 -18.90
N ILE A 296 10.69 -11.05 -19.83
CA ILE A 296 9.78 -9.93 -19.60
C ILE A 296 8.36 -10.40 -19.89
N GLU A 297 7.49 -10.26 -18.90
CA GLU A 297 6.08 -10.67 -18.99
C GLU A 297 5.16 -9.46 -18.79
N LEU A 298 4.09 -9.38 -19.58
CA LEU A 298 3.11 -8.32 -19.54
C LEU A 298 1.79 -8.85 -18.99
N TRP A 299 1.35 -8.32 -17.85
CA TRP A 299 0.19 -8.83 -17.12
C TRP A 299 -0.87 -7.74 -16.94
N THR A 300 -2.15 -8.07 -17.17
CA THR A 300 -3.26 -7.11 -17.01
C THR A 300 -4.55 -7.74 -16.49
N THR A 301 -5.38 -6.92 -15.83
CA THR A 301 -6.78 -7.22 -15.53
C THR A 301 -7.75 -6.67 -16.59
N GLU A 302 -7.24 -6.03 -17.65
CA GLU A 302 -8.06 -5.53 -18.75
C GLU A 302 -8.72 -6.67 -19.53
N SER A 303 -10.04 -6.60 -19.68
CA SER A 303 -10.79 -7.49 -20.59
C SER A 303 -10.43 -7.16 -22.04
N ALA A 304 -10.24 -8.19 -22.87
CA ALA A 304 -9.94 -7.97 -24.28
C ALA A 304 -11.12 -7.26 -24.97
N ALA A 305 -10.86 -6.09 -25.56
CA ALA A 305 -11.86 -5.29 -26.27
C ALA A 305 -12.16 -5.82 -27.69
N ALA A 306 -11.30 -6.68 -28.22
CA ALA A 306 -11.40 -7.30 -29.53
C ALA A 306 -11.03 -8.79 -29.47
N GLY A 307 -11.36 -9.52 -30.55
CA GLY A 307 -11.06 -10.96 -30.66
C GLY A 307 -9.56 -11.27 -30.80
N ALA A 308 -9.21 -12.55 -30.68
CA ALA A 308 -7.80 -13.00 -30.66
C ALA A 308 -7.00 -12.69 -31.93
N SER A 309 -7.66 -12.52 -33.10
CA SER A 309 -7.01 -12.16 -34.35
C SER A 309 -6.68 -10.67 -34.49
N ALA A 310 -7.20 -9.83 -33.60
CA ALA A 310 -6.91 -8.39 -33.59
C ALA A 310 -5.53 -8.13 -32.99
N SER A 311 -4.97 -6.95 -33.27
CA SER A 311 -3.70 -6.52 -32.69
C SER A 311 -3.80 -6.36 -31.16
N LEU A 312 -2.67 -6.44 -30.46
CA LEU A 312 -2.66 -6.22 -29.01
C LEU A 312 -3.16 -4.82 -28.62
N ASP A 313 -2.93 -3.80 -29.46
CA ASP A 313 -3.45 -2.45 -29.24
C ASP A 313 -4.98 -2.39 -29.28
N GLU A 314 -5.61 -3.13 -30.19
CA GLU A 314 -7.06 -3.23 -30.28
C GLU A 314 -7.64 -4.07 -29.14
N ARG A 315 -6.91 -5.09 -28.69
CA ARG A 315 -7.34 -6.00 -27.62
C ARG A 315 -7.19 -5.36 -26.24
N PHE A 316 -6.12 -4.62 -25.98
CA PHE A 316 -5.78 -4.06 -24.67
C PHE A 316 -5.43 -2.56 -24.76
N PRO A 317 -6.37 -1.71 -25.21
CA PRO A 317 -6.10 -0.30 -25.48
C PRO A 317 -5.68 0.52 -24.25
N MET A 318 -6.02 0.10 -23.03
CA MET A 318 -5.59 0.78 -21.81
C MET A 318 -4.19 0.36 -21.36
N SER A 319 -3.87 -0.93 -21.45
CA SER A 319 -2.60 -1.49 -20.93
C SER A 319 -1.44 -1.28 -21.91
N MET A 320 -1.67 -1.46 -23.22
CA MET A 320 -0.62 -1.42 -24.25
C MET A 320 0.19 -0.11 -24.26
N PRO A 321 -0.43 1.08 -24.26
CA PRO A 321 0.33 2.33 -24.23
C PRO A 321 1.22 2.47 -22.99
N ARG A 322 0.80 1.90 -21.86
CA ARG A 322 1.53 1.98 -20.58
C ARG A 322 2.76 1.07 -20.58
N TRP A 323 2.61 -0.18 -21.04
CA TRP A 323 3.74 -1.09 -21.22
C TRP A 323 4.76 -0.55 -22.21
N ARG A 324 4.31 -0.10 -23.39
CA ARG A 324 5.20 0.50 -24.41
C ARG A 324 5.98 1.68 -23.84
N SER A 325 5.34 2.55 -23.06
CA SER A 325 6.01 3.69 -22.44
C SER A 325 7.18 3.28 -21.54
N VAL A 326 7.00 2.24 -20.72
CA VAL A 326 8.08 1.67 -19.89
C VAL A 326 9.13 1.01 -20.76
N LEU A 327 8.75 0.11 -21.65
CA LEU A 327 9.69 -0.67 -22.47
C LEU A 327 10.55 0.23 -23.39
N ARG A 328 9.95 1.27 -23.98
CA ARG A 328 10.64 2.24 -24.83
C ARG A 328 11.74 2.99 -24.09
N ARG A 329 11.52 3.34 -22.82
CA ARG A 329 12.53 4.00 -21.98
C ARG A 329 13.82 3.17 -21.87
N PHE A 330 13.70 1.85 -21.96
CA PHE A 330 14.81 0.92 -21.88
C PHE A 330 15.17 0.31 -23.24
N GLU A 331 14.60 0.80 -24.34
CA GLU A 331 14.85 0.30 -25.69
C GLU A 331 14.51 -1.20 -25.85
N LEU A 332 13.49 -1.66 -25.13
CA LEU A 332 13.02 -3.06 -25.11
C LEU A 332 11.69 -3.27 -25.84
N GLU A 333 11.07 -2.19 -26.34
CA GLU A 333 9.71 -2.26 -26.91
C GLU A 333 9.60 -3.26 -28.07
N SER A 334 10.47 -3.21 -29.07
CA SER A 334 10.38 -4.13 -30.22
C SER A 334 10.70 -5.58 -29.85
N ASP A 335 11.71 -5.82 -29.02
CA ASP A 335 12.08 -7.19 -28.63
C ASP A 335 11.02 -7.87 -27.78
N VAL A 336 10.22 -7.08 -27.06
CA VAL A 336 9.11 -7.60 -26.26
C VAL A 336 7.82 -7.65 -27.08
N ILE A 337 7.38 -6.54 -27.68
CA ILE A 337 6.08 -6.45 -28.33
C ILE A 337 6.03 -7.12 -29.70
N ASP A 338 7.10 -7.03 -30.50
CA ASP A 338 7.11 -7.52 -31.87
C ASP A 338 7.54 -9.01 -31.96
N VAL A 339 8.34 -9.48 -30.99
CA VAL A 339 8.94 -10.82 -30.98
C VAL A 339 8.35 -11.73 -29.89
N GLY A 340 7.71 -11.17 -28.88
CA GLY A 340 7.14 -11.93 -27.76
C GLY A 340 6.05 -12.92 -28.16
N GLU A 341 5.93 -13.99 -27.39
CA GLU A 341 4.85 -14.96 -27.49
C GLU A 341 3.57 -14.39 -26.87
N VAL A 342 2.48 -14.36 -27.64
CA VAL A 342 1.15 -13.93 -27.17
C VAL A 342 0.42 -15.12 -26.56
N LEU A 343 -0.05 -14.99 -25.32
CA LEU A 343 -0.62 -16.11 -24.54
C LEU A 343 -2.15 -16.10 -24.42
N VAL A 344 -2.81 -15.05 -24.91
CA VAL A 344 -4.26 -14.80 -24.74
C VAL A 344 -5.00 -14.67 -26.04
#